data_AF-A0A7W1UPM7-F1
#
_entry.id   AF-A0A7W1UPM7-F1
#
_cell.length_a   1.000
_cell.length_b   1.000
_cell.length_c   1.000
_cell.angle_alpha   90.00
_cell.angle_beta   90.00
_cell.angle_gamma   90.00
#
_symmetry.space_group_name_H-M   'P 1'
#
loop_
_entity.id
_entity.type
_entity.pdbx_description
1 polymer ?
#
loop_
_entity_poly.entity_id
_entity_poly.type
_entity_poly.pdbx_seq_one_letter_code
_entity_poly.pdbx_strand_id
1 'polypeptide(L)'
;MRKSLLPDKYHLYVYIFALILLVIGMPLSKFLMSLSQIILACNWILEGRLKNKIISFSRNKAALIVSSLLVMHFIGLLYTTDFNYAFKDIRIKAPLLVLPLILSTSIPLSRNIIHMLMRLFVAAILAGTVVSMLILSGIIQREVVDIRSVSIFIAHIRFALLICVAIFISGYFIYRATTIHKLIWGSIAVWLIIFLILTESITGLSALCVAMLVVIFYSIFT
;
A
#
# COMPACT_ATOMS: atom_id res chain seq x y z
N MET A 1 -2.47 -12.49 -32.06
CA MET A 1 -2.59 -13.29 -30.81
C MET A 1 -1.18 -13.59 -30.32
N ARG A 2 -0.53 -12.68 -29.56
CA ARG A 2 0.86 -12.89 -29.11
C ARG A 2 0.84 -13.91 -27.96
N LYS A 3 1.48 -15.07 -28.17
CA LYS A 3 1.75 -16.05 -27.10
C LYS A 3 2.61 -15.37 -26.03
N SER A 4 2.42 -15.73 -24.76
CA SER A 4 3.22 -15.21 -23.65
C SER A 4 4.70 -15.53 -23.89
N LEU A 5 5.59 -14.63 -23.49
CA LEU A 5 7.02 -14.81 -23.68
C LEU A 5 7.59 -15.92 -22.75
N LEU A 6 6.98 -16.08 -21.57
CA LEU A 6 7.32 -17.10 -20.59
C LEU A 6 6.09 -17.97 -20.24
N PRO A 7 6.30 -19.18 -19.70
CA PRO A 7 5.22 -19.97 -19.12
C PRO A 7 4.51 -19.23 -17.98
N ASP A 8 3.19 -19.41 -17.87
CA ASP A 8 2.33 -18.70 -16.90
C ASP A 8 2.83 -18.84 -15.43
N LYS A 9 3.50 -19.95 -15.08
CA LYS A 9 4.10 -20.18 -13.77
C LYS A 9 5.19 -19.17 -13.40
N TYR A 10 6.05 -18.79 -14.36
CA TYR A 10 7.13 -17.84 -14.11
C TYR A 10 6.59 -16.42 -13.93
N HIS A 11 5.59 -16.04 -14.73
CA HIS A 11 4.89 -14.76 -14.55
C HIS A 11 4.25 -14.65 -13.17
N LEU A 12 3.70 -15.74 -12.63
CA LEU A 12 3.16 -15.77 -11.27
C LEU A 12 4.25 -15.57 -10.20
N TYR A 13 5.41 -16.23 -10.32
CA TYR A 13 6.51 -16.04 -9.36
C TYR A 13 7.07 -14.62 -9.39
N VAL A 14 7.27 -14.05 -10.58
CA VAL A 14 7.71 -12.66 -10.75
C VAL A 14 6.68 -11.70 -10.17
N TYR A 15 5.39 -11.95 -10.39
CA TYR A 15 4.30 -11.17 -9.83
C TYR A 15 4.30 -11.20 -8.29
N ILE A 16 4.39 -12.37 -7.67
CA ILE A 16 4.44 -12.52 -6.21
C ILE A 16 5.69 -11.83 -5.64
N PHE A 17 6.85 -12.03 -6.26
CA PHE A 17 8.10 -11.38 -5.86
C PHE A 17 7.97 -9.86 -5.89
N ALA A 18 7.41 -9.30 -6.97
CA ALA A 18 7.22 -7.87 -7.10
C ALA A 18 6.20 -7.33 -6.06
N LEU A 19 5.17 -8.10 -5.70
CA LEU A 19 4.25 -7.73 -4.62
C LEU A 19 4.91 -7.73 -3.25
N ILE A 20 5.77 -8.71 -2.95
CA ILE A 20 6.55 -8.72 -1.71
C ILE A 20 7.42 -7.46 -1.64
N LEU A 21 8.11 -7.15 -2.74
CA LEU A 21 8.96 -5.98 -2.87
C LEU A 21 8.17 -4.68 -2.68
N LEU A 22 6.96 -4.60 -3.25
CA LEU A 22 6.04 -3.47 -3.12
C LEU A 22 5.61 -3.27 -1.66
N VAL A 23 5.19 -4.36 -1.02
CA VAL A 23 4.70 -4.35 0.36
C VAL A 23 5.78 -3.91 1.36
N ILE A 24 7.02 -4.37 1.17
CA ILE A 24 8.16 -3.98 2.00
C ILE A 24 8.63 -2.56 1.66
N GLY A 25 8.61 -2.19 0.37
CA GLY A 25 9.01 -0.87 -0.09
C GLY A 25 8.05 0.24 0.31
N MET A 26 6.76 -0.06 0.40
CA MET A 26 5.72 0.91 0.73
C MET A 26 5.92 1.66 2.05
N PRO A 27 6.44 1.07 3.14
CA PRO A 27 6.83 1.80 4.35
C PRO A 27 8.33 2.16 4.43
N LEU A 28 9.22 1.35 3.84
CA LEU A 28 10.67 1.45 4.08
C LEU A 28 11.48 2.15 2.98
N SER A 29 11.01 2.19 1.72
CA SER A 29 11.82 2.77 0.65
C SER A 29 11.00 3.16 -0.59
N LYS A 30 11.03 4.46 -0.92
CA LYS A 30 10.47 5.00 -2.16
C LYS A 30 11.07 4.34 -3.41
N PHE A 31 12.37 4.04 -3.38
CA PHE A 31 13.04 3.35 -4.49
C PHE A 31 12.49 1.95 -4.69
N LEU A 32 12.37 1.17 -3.59
CA LEU A 32 11.88 -0.20 -3.64
C LEU A 32 10.41 -0.28 -4.10
N MET A 33 9.60 0.68 -3.64
CA MET A 33 8.24 0.89 -4.13
C MET A 33 8.19 1.18 -5.63
N SER A 34 9.03 2.09 -6.14
CA SER A 34 9.07 2.39 -7.58
C SER A 34 9.57 1.19 -8.40
N LEU A 35 10.60 0.50 -7.93
CA LEU A 35 11.17 -0.66 -8.61
C LEU A 35 10.16 -1.80 -8.73
N SER A 36 9.44 -2.09 -7.65
CA SER A 36 8.38 -3.11 -7.66
C SER A 36 7.25 -2.77 -8.64
N GLN A 37 6.83 -1.51 -8.73
CA GLN A 37 5.83 -1.07 -9.72
C GLN A 37 6.31 -1.26 -11.16
N ILE A 38 7.58 -0.98 -11.44
CA ILE A 38 8.18 -1.22 -12.77
C ILE A 38 8.20 -2.71 -13.08
N ILE A 39 8.64 -3.56 -12.14
CA ILE A 39 8.66 -5.02 -12.32
C ILE A 39 7.24 -5.56 -12.57
N LEU A 40 6.25 -5.10 -11.80
CA LEU A 40 4.84 -5.45 -12.00
C LEU A 40 4.35 -5.07 -13.40
N ALA A 41 4.62 -3.83 -13.84
CA ALA A 41 4.20 -3.34 -15.15
C ALA A 41 4.87 -4.09 -16.29
N CYS A 42 6.19 -4.31 -16.22
CA CYS A 42 6.94 -5.07 -17.20
C CYS A 42 6.42 -6.52 -17.28
N ASN A 43 6.23 -7.18 -16.13
CA ASN A 43 5.71 -8.55 -16.09
C ASN A 43 4.31 -8.63 -16.71
N TRP A 44 3.44 -7.67 -16.41
CA TRP A 44 2.08 -7.59 -16.97
C TRP A 44 2.08 -7.42 -18.50
N ILE A 45 2.97 -6.59 -19.04
CA ILE A 45 3.13 -6.41 -20.50
C ILE A 45 3.66 -7.71 -21.14
N LEU A 46 4.65 -8.36 -20.51
CA LEU A 46 5.28 -9.58 -21.02
C LEU A 46 4.36 -10.81 -20.97
N GLU A 47 3.46 -10.87 -19.99
CA GLU A 47 2.41 -11.91 -19.88
C GLU A 47 1.46 -11.88 -21.10
N GLY A 48 1.30 -10.72 -21.73
CA GLY A 48 0.52 -10.54 -22.94
C GLY A 48 -0.99 -10.63 -22.69
N ARG A 49 -1.74 -11.15 -23.68
CA ARG A 49 -3.23 -11.26 -23.67
C ARG A 49 -3.94 -9.94 -23.28
N LEU A 50 -3.36 -8.80 -23.66
CA LEU A 50 -3.81 -7.45 -23.30
C LEU A 50 -5.30 -7.20 -23.59
N LYS A 51 -5.80 -7.68 -24.73
CA LYS A 51 -7.22 -7.53 -25.09
C LYS A 51 -8.15 -8.14 -24.02
N ASN A 52 -7.87 -9.36 -23.58
CA ASN A 52 -8.68 -10.03 -22.56
C ASN A 52 -8.55 -9.36 -21.19
N LYS A 53 -7.35 -8.87 -20.86
CA LYS A 53 -7.10 -8.13 -19.61
C LYS A 53 -7.91 -6.82 -19.58
N ILE A 54 -7.93 -6.05 -20.67
CA ILE A 54 -8.71 -4.79 -20.75
C ILE A 54 -10.21 -5.05 -20.66
N ILE A 55 -10.72 -6.13 -21.27
CA ILE A 55 -12.13 -6.52 -21.13
C ILE A 55 -12.43 -6.89 -19.68
N SER A 56 -11.57 -7.67 -19.02
CA SER A 56 -11.72 -8.03 -17.61
C SER A 56 -11.68 -6.82 -16.69
N PHE A 57 -10.78 -5.87 -16.95
CA PHE A 57 -10.68 -4.61 -16.23
C PHE A 57 -11.98 -3.81 -16.31
N SER A 58 -12.54 -3.70 -17.52
CA SER A 58 -13.77 -2.95 -17.78
C SER A 58 -15.00 -3.54 -17.07
N ARG A 59 -14.96 -4.83 -16.71
CA ARG A 59 -16.01 -5.50 -15.93
C ARG A 59 -15.85 -5.30 -14.42
N ASN A 60 -14.67 -4.93 -13.94
CA ASN A 60 -14.41 -4.74 -12.52
C ASN A 60 -14.78 -3.31 -12.09
N LYS A 61 -16.00 -3.15 -11.54
CA LYS A 61 -16.53 -1.85 -11.09
C LYS A 61 -15.59 -1.14 -10.11
N ALA A 62 -14.97 -1.87 -9.17
CA ALA A 62 -14.07 -1.26 -8.18
C ALA A 62 -12.81 -0.70 -8.85
N ALA A 63 -12.19 -1.47 -9.76
CA ALA A 63 -11.03 -0.99 -10.51
C ALA A 63 -11.38 0.22 -11.39
N LEU A 64 -12.59 0.22 -11.97
CA LEU A 64 -13.08 1.31 -12.82
C LEU A 64 -13.30 2.61 -12.03
N ILE A 65 -13.91 2.54 -10.84
CA ILE A 65 -14.09 3.69 -9.94
C ILE A 65 -12.74 4.27 -9.50
N VAL A 66 -11.78 3.42 -9.14
CA VAL A 66 -10.45 3.92 -8.76
C VAL A 66 -9.75 4.57 -9.94
N SER A 67 -9.90 3.99 -11.15
CA SER A 67 -9.29 4.55 -12.35
C SER A 67 -9.97 5.83 -12.85
N SER A 68 -11.26 6.04 -12.57
CA SER A 68 -11.98 7.25 -13.00
C SER A 68 -11.43 8.51 -12.32
N LEU A 69 -10.85 8.39 -11.12
CA LEU A 69 -10.12 9.48 -10.48
C LEU A 69 -8.97 10.00 -11.34
N LEU A 70 -8.26 9.11 -12.06
CA LEU A 70 -7.20 9.53 -12.99
C LEU A 70 -7.78 10.06 -14.31
N VAL A 71 -8.89 9.48 -14.80
CA VAL A 71 -9.56 9.97 -16.02
C VAL A 71 -9.97 11.43 -15.88
N MET A 72 -10.41 11.86 -14.68
CA MET A 72 -10.70 13.27 -14.39
C MET A 72 -9.49 14.19 -14.62
N HIS A 73 -8.27 13.71 -14.33
CA HIS A 73 -7.05 14.48 -14.57
C HIS A 73 -6.73 14.61 -16.06
N PHE A 74 -7.04 13.58 -16.86
CA PHE A 74 -6.92 13.65 -18.32
C PHE A 74 -7.93 14.62 -18.93
N ILE A 75 -9.16 14.69 -18.39
CA ILE A 75 -10.13 15.72 -18.81
C ILE A 75 -9.62 17.11 -18.46
N GLY A 76 -8.99 17.28 -17.29
CA GLY A 76 -8.36 18.53 -16.87
C GLY A 76 -7.27 19.04 -17.82
N LEU A 77 -6.61 18.15 -18.58
CA LEU A 77 -5.63 18.56 -19.60
C LEU A 77 -6.25 19.39 -20.73
N LEU A 78 -7.54 19.19 -21.03
CA LEU A 78 -8.23 19.95 -22.07
C LEU A 78 -8.40 21.43 -21.71
N TYR A 79 -8.31 21.75 -20.42
CA TYR A 79 -8.51 23.11 -19.89
C TYR A 79 -7.22 23.75 -19.37
N THR A 80 -6.10 23.02 -19.34
CA THR A 80 -4.84 23.55 -18.81
C THR A 80 -4.03 24.23 -19.90
N THR A 81 -3.36 25.32 -19.55
CA THR A 81 -2.38 26.00 -20.39
C THR A 81 -0.95 25.57 -20.04
N ASP A 82 -0.70 25.16 -18.80
CA ASP A 82 0.60 24.66 -18.33
C ASP A 82 0.67 23.14 -18.44
N PHE A 83 1.14 22.67 -19.59
CA PHE A 83 1.38 21.25 -19.84
C PHE A 83 2.58 20.70 -19.07
N ASN A 84 3.57 21.54 -18.71
CA ASN A 84 4.73 21.07 -17.95
C ASN A 84 4.32 20.64 -16.54
N TYR A 85 3.48 21.44 -15.89
CA TYR A 85 2.89 21.09 -14.61
C TYR A 85 1.98 19.86 -14.73
N ALA A 86 1.13 19.81 -15.76
CA ALA A 86 0.17 18.73 -15.91
C ALA A 86 0.82 17.36 -16.17
N PHE A 87 1.85 17.29 -17.01
CA PHE A 87 2.59 16.04 -17.22
C PHE A 87 3.35 15.58 -15.97
N LYS A 88 3.84 16.52 -15.16
CA LYS A 88 4.45 16.21 -13.87
C LYS A 88 3.41 15.60 -12.91
N ASP A 89 2.21 16.17 -12.84
CA ASP A 89 1.14 15.66 -11.98
C ASP A 89 0.66 14.27 -12.41
N ILE A 90 0.44 14.05 -13.71
CA ILE A 90 0.07 12.74 -14.27
C ILE A 90 1.13 11.70 -13.98
N ARG A 91 2.42 12.04 -14.11
CA ARG A 91 3.52 11.09 -13.82
C ARG A 91 3.49 10.61 -12.37
N ILE A 92 3.23 11.51 -11.43
CA ILE A 92 3.20 11.19 -10.00
C ILE A 92 1.96 10.32 -9.66
N LYS A 93 0.85 10.52 -10.39
CA LYS A 93 -0.42 9.81 -10.17
C LYS A 93 -0.59 8.57 -11.05
N ALA A 94 0.23 8.36 -12.07
CA ALA A 94 0.16 7.20 -12.95
C ALA A 94 0.20 5.84 -12.21
N PRO A 95 1.01 5.65 -11.14
CA PRO A 95 0.98 4.40 -10.38
C PRO A 95 -0.39 4.07 -9.78
N LEU A 96 -1.22 5.09 -9.52
CA LEU A 96 -2.58 4.95 -8.99
C LEU A 96 -3.54 4.28 -9.97
N LEU A 97 -3.24 4.31 -11.28
CA LEU A 97 -3.97 3.56 -12.30
C LEU A 97 -3.31 2.21 -12.62
N VAL A 98 -1.97 2.18 -12.64
CA VAL A 98 -1.22 0.96 -12.98
C VAL A 98 -1.48 -0.16 -11.96
N LEU A 99 -1.52 0.15 -10.67
CA LEU A 99 -1.73 -0.86 -9.64
C LEU A 99 -3.13 -1.51 -9.70
N PRO A 100 -4.26 -0.77 -9.71
CA PRO A 100 -5.58 -1.38 -9.88
C PRO A 100 -5.72 -2.18 -11.17
N LEU A 101 -5.13 -1.70 -12.27
CA LEU A 101 -5.15 -2.41 -13.55
C LEU A 101 -4.45 -3.76 -13.44
N ILE A 102 -3.22 -3.79 -12.92
CA ILE A 102 -2.45 -5.03 -12.79
C ILE A 102 -3.15 -5.98 -11.82
N LEU A 103 -3.48 -5.52 -10.61
CA LEU A 103 -4.08 -6.37 -9.57
C LEU A 103 -5.43 -6.97 -9.99
N SER A 104 -6.25 -6.26 -10.77
CA SER A 104 -7.57 -6.74 -11.21
C SER A 104 -7.55 -7.64 -12.45
N THR A 105 -6.43 -7.66 -13.19
CA THR A 105 -6.30 -8.42 -14.45
C THR A 105 -5.24 -9.51 -14.41
N SER A 106 -4.47 -9.56 -13.32
CA SER A 106 -3.54 -10.64 -12.99
C SER A 106 -4.28 -11.80 -12.32
N ILE A 107 -3.58 -12.94 -12.26
CA ILE A 107 -4.08 -14.19 -11.67
C ILE A 107 -4.50 -13.94 -10.21
N PRO A 108 -5.68 -14.45 -9.79
CA PRO A 108 -6.13 -14.30 -8.41
C PRO A 108 -5.12 -14.93 -7.45
N LEU A 109 -4.74 -14.17 -6.42
CA LEU A 109 -3.81 -14.64 -5.40
C LEU A 109 -4.51 -15.61 -4.45
N SER A 110 -3.81 -16.69 -4.08
CA SER A 110 -4.31 -17.60 -3.05
C SER A 110 -4.39 -16.88 -1.71
N ARG A 111 -5.33 -17.33 -0.87
CA ARG A 111 -5.55 -16.76 0.46
C ARG A 111 -4.29 -16.76 1.33
N ASN A 112 -3.48 -17.82 1.20
CA ASN A 112 -2.22 -17.97 1.92
C ASN A 112 -1.19 -16.90 1.51
N ILE A 113 -1.08 -16.59 0.21
CA ILE A 113 -0.18 -15.55 -0.30
C ILE A 113 -0.63 -14.18 0.20
N ILE A 114 -1.95 -13.90 0.15
CA ILE A 114 -2.49 -12.62 0.66
C ILE A 114 -2.16 -12.45 2.14
N HIS A 115 -2.37 -13.48 2.97
CA HIS A 115 -2.01 -13.40 4.39
C HIS A 115 -0.52 -13.26 4.63
N MET A 116 0.32 -13.91 3.82
CA MET A 116 1.77 -13.70 3.87
C MET A 116 2.14 -12.25 3.56
N LEU A 117 1.58 -11.66 2.51
CA LEU A 117 1.78 -10.25 2.16
C LEU A 117 1.33 -9.32 3.29
N MET A 118 0.16 -9.57 3.89
CA MET A 118 -0.32 -8.78 5.04
C MET A 118 0.63 -8.85 6.24
N ARG A 119 1.19 -10.03 6.55
CA ARG A 119 2.18 -10.18 7.63
C ARG A 119 3.48 -9.45 7.34
N LEU A 120 3.99 -9.58 6.10
CA LEU A 120 5.20 -8.86 5.66
C LEU A 120 5.01 -7.35 5.71
N PHE A 121 3.82 -6.85 5.35
CA PHE A 121 3.47 -5.44 5.45
C PHE A 121 3.57 -4.92 6.88
N VAL A 122 2.95 -5.63 7.83
CA VAL A 122 3.00 -5.24 9.24
C VAL A 122 4.43 -5.33 9.79
N ALA A 123 5.19 -6.36 9.42
CA ALA A 123 6.59 -6.49 9.81
C ALA A 123 7.46 -5.32 9.29
N ALA A 124 7.23 -4.89 8.05
CA ALA A 124 7.95 -3.75 7.46
C ALA A 124 7.59 -2.43 8.16
N ILE A 125 6.32 -2.23 8.54
CA ILE A 125 5.90 -1.07 9.33
C ILE A 125 6.51 -1.10 10.72
N LEU A 126 6.50 -2.25 11.39
CA LEU A 126 7.13 -2.41 12.70
C LEU A 126 8.60 -2.04 12.64
N ALA A 127 9.35 -2.57 11.67
CA ALA A 127 10.74 -2.20 11.45
C ALA A 127 10.90 -0.68 11.25
N GLY A 128 10.03 -0.06 10.46
CA GLY A 128 10.01 1.40 10.30
C GLY A 128 9.78 2.15 11.60
N THR A 129 8.80 1.73 12.42
CA THR A 129 8.50 2.38 13.71
C THR A 129 9.62 2.21 14.73
N VAL A 130 10.26 1.03 14.77
CA VAL A 130 11.40 0.76 15.66
C VAL A 130 12.59 1.64 15.28
N VAL A 131 12.92 1.71 13.99
CA VAL A 131 14.00 2.59 13.51
C VAL A 131 13.70 4.05 13.86
N SER A 132 12.47 4.53 13.61
CA SER A 132 12.02 5.87 13.99
C SER A 132 12.14 6.14 15.50
N MET A 133 11.78 5.17 16.35
CA MET A 133 11.92 5.31 17.81
C MET A 133 13.39 5.36 18.26
N LEU A 134 14.28 4.56 17.65
CA LEU A 134 15.71 4.60 17.97
C LEU A 134 16.36 5.96 17.68
N ILE A 135 15.84 6.67 16.67
CA ILE A 135 16.27 8.04 16.34
C ILE A 135 15.72 9.03 17.35
N LEU A 136 14.44 8.90 17.71
CA LEU A 136 13.80 9.77 18.70
C LEU A 136 14.48 9.67 20.08
N SER A 137 14.90 8.47 20.47
CA SER A 137 15.63 8.22 21.72
C SER A 137 17.09 8.73 21.71
N GLY A 138 17.55 9.33 20.61
CA GLY A 138 18.91 9.88 20.51
C GLY A 138 20.03 8.84 20.39
N ILE A 139 19.70 7.55 20.28
CA ILE A 139 20.68 6.47 20.07
C ILE A 139 21.35 6.62 18.70
N ILE A 140 20.57 7.06 17.70
CA ILE A 140 21.08 7.45 16.39
C ILE A 140 21.23 8.97 16.39
N GLN A 141 22.46 9.45 16.51
CA GLN A 141 22.78 10.88 16.52
C GLN A 141 22.44 11.53 15.17
N ARG A 142 21.28 12.20 15.12
CA ARG A 142 20.92 13.13 14.04
C ARG A 142 20.25 14.35 14.66
N GLU A 143 20.54 15.53 14.08
CA GLU A 143 19.84 16.76 14.43
C GLU A 143 18.38 16.68 13.94
N VAL A 144 17.50 16.22 14.84
CA VAL A 144 16.06 16.25 14.62
C VAL A 144 15.58 17.64 15.07
N VAL A 145 15.48 18.58 14.13
CA VAL A 145 14.96 19.93 14.40
C VAL A 145 13.44 19.91 14.64
N ASP A 146 12.72 18.90 14.13
CA ASP A 146 11.28 18.75 14.26
C ASP A 146 10.89 17.26 14.40
N ILE A 147 10.04 16.92 15.37
CA ILE A 147 9.54 15.56 15.65
C ILE A 147 8.84 14.97 14.40
N ARG A 148 8.32 15.83 13.52
CA ARG A 148 7.69 15.44 12.25
C ARG A 148 8.67 14.90 11.20
N SER A 149 9.98 15.14 11.37
CA SER A 149 11.03 14.64 10.48
C SER A 149 11.56 13.24 10.85
N VAL A 150 11.03 12.65 11.94
CA VAL A 150 11.47 11.34 12.48
C VAL A 150 11.15 10.16 11.55
N SER A 151 10.19 10.31 10.63
CA SER A 151 9.95 9.30 9.58
C SER A 151 10.92 9.50 8.41
N ILE A 152 12.08 8.83 8.48
CA ILE A 152 13.15 8.97 7.46
C ILE A 152 12.71 8.47 6.09
N PHE A 153 12.02 7.32 6.07
CA PHE A 153 11.81 6.59 4.82
C PHE A 153 10.77 7.27 3.92
N ILE A 154 9.69 7.79 4.53
CA ILE A 154 8.50 8.27 3.84
C ILE A 154 7.92 9.47 4.60
N ALA A 155 7.16 10.31 3.90
CA ALA A 155 6.52 11.46 4.55
C ALA A 155 5.64 11.01 5.73
N HIS A 156 5.75 11.73 6.85
CA HIS A 156 5.09 11.45 8.13
C HIS A 156 3.59 11.10 7.99
N ILE A 157 2.85 11.88 7.20
CA ILE A 157 1.42 11.66 6.94
C ILE A 157 1.15 10.31 6.27
N ARG A 158 1.94 9.97 5.25
CA ARG A 158 1.80 8.68 4.53
C ARG A 158 2.13 7.51 5.44
N PHE A 159 3.18 7.65 6.25
CA PHE A 159 3.58 6.61 7.19
C PHE A 159 2.49 6.37 8.24
N ALA A 160 1.88 7.44 8.78
CA ALA A 160 0.77 7.34 9.73
C ALA A 160 -0.47 6.61 9.15
N LEU A 161 -0.82 6.89 7.89
CA LEU A 161 -1.90 6.16 7.20
C LEU A 161 -1.57 4.68 7.03
N LEU A 162 -0.33 4.34 6.67
CA LEU A 162 0.11 2.95 6.55
C LEU A 162 0.06 2.22 7.92
N ILE A 163 0.42 2.90 9.01
CA ILE A 163 0.28 2.38 10.37
C ILE A 163 -1.19 2.08 10.69
N CYS A 164 -2.13 2.96 10.33
CA CYS A 164 -3.56 2.70 10.51
C CYS A 164 -3.99 1.41 9.79
N VAL A 165 -3.54 1.21 8.54
CA VAL A 165 -3.79 -0.04 7.80
C VAL A 165 -3.21 -1.25 8.53
N ALA A 166 -1.99 -1.15 9.09
CA ALA A 166 -1.39 -2.23 9.88
C ALA A 166 -2.14 -2.55 11.17
N ILE A 167 -2.74 -1.54 11.84
CA ILE A 167 -3.59 -1.74 13.02
C ILE A 167 -4.83 -2.56 12.63
N PHE A 168 -5.50 -2.22 11.53
CA PHE A 168 -6.65 -3.01 11.04
C PHE A 168 -6.27 -4.42 10.62
N ILE A 169 -5.12 -4.60 9.95
CA ILE A 169 -4.59 -5.93 9.60
C ILE A 169 -4.33 -6.76 10.86
N SER A 170 -3.74 -6.15 11.89
CA SER A 170 -3.50 -6.80 13.19
C SER A 170 -4.82 -7.21 13.82
N GLY A 171 -5.83 -6.32 13.82
CA GLY A 171 -7.20 -6.63 14.27
C GLY A 171 -7.83 -7.82 13.55
N TYR A 172 -7.69 -7.89 12.22
CA TYR A 172 -8.15 -9.04 11.43
C TYR A 172 -7.51 -10.36 11.85
N PHE A 173 -6.20 -10.37 12.12
CA PHE A 173 -5.50 -11.56 12.61
C PHE A 173 -5.86 -11.90 14.05
N ILE A 174 -6.11 -10.92 14.93
CA ILE A 174 -6.62 -11.16 16.30
C ILE A 174 -7.94 -11.93 16.26
N TYR A 175 -8.88 -11.53 15.40
CA TYR A 175 -10.18 -12.19 15.31
C TYR A 175 -10.07 -13.68 14.91
N ARG A 176 -9.06 -14.04 14.10
CA ARG A 176 -8.89 -15.40 13.57
C ARG A 176 -7.84 -16.25 14.30
N ALA A 177 -7.12 -15.69 15.25
CA ALA A 177 -5.97 -16.32 15.89
C ALA A 177 -6.33 -17.18 17.11
N THR A 178 -5.43 -18.08 17.50
CA THR A 178 -5.44 -18.76 18.81
C THR A 178 -4.93 -17.81 19.90
N THR A 179 -5.12 -18.14 21.18
CA THR A 179 -4.83 -17.27 22.33
C THR A 179 -3.42 -16.65 22.31
N ILE A 180 -2.38 -17.41 21.95
CA ILE A 180 -0.99 -16.92 21.88
C ILE A 180 -0.80 -15.91 20.74
N HIS A 181 -1.29 -16.24 19.54
CA HIS A 181 -1.17 -15.36 18.38
C HIS A 181 -2.00 -14.08 18.56
N LYS A 182 -3.14 -14.16 19.26
CA LYS A 182 -3.93 -12.98 19.65
C LYS A 182 -3.11 -12.00 20.49
N LEU A 183 -2.34 -12.50 21.46
CA LEU A 183 -1.49 -11.65 22.30
C LEU A 183 -0.42 -10.94 21.46
N ILE A 184 0.26 -11.67 20.57
CA ILE A 184 1.29 -11.09 19.68
C ILE A 184 0.71 -9.95 18.82
N TRP A 185 -0.39 -10.21 18.12
CA TRP A 185 -1.03 -9.19 17.27
C TRP A 185 -1.62 -8.03 18.09
N GLY A 186 -2.10 -8.30 19.31
CA GLY A 186 -2.55 -7.28 20.25
C GLY A 186 -1.42 -6.35 20.66
N SER A 187 -0.28 -6.89 21.07
CA SER A 187 0.90 -6.09 21.43
C SER A 187 1.41 -5.25 20.26
N ILE A 188 1.40 -5.79 19.03
CA ILE A 188 1.74 -5.05 17.81
C ILE A 188 0.79 -3.88 17.60
N ALA A 189 -0.53 -4.10 17.69
CA ALA A 189 -1.51 -3.03 17.52
C ALA A 189 -1.35 -1.93 18.57
N VAL A 190 -1.14 -2.29 19.84
CA VAL A 190 -0.91 -1.35 20.94
C VAL A 190 0.35 -0.53 20.70
N TRP A 191 1.47 -1.17 20.34
CA TRP A 191 2.71 -0.47 19.99
C TRP A 191 2.51 0.55 18.86
N LEU A 192 1.80 0.16 17.80
CA LEU A 192 1.52 1.04 16.66
C LEU A 192 0.63 2.24 17.04
N ILE A 193 -0.34 2.06 17.95
CA ILE A 193 -1.17 3.15 18.47
C ILE A 193 -0.32 4.11 19.32
N ILE A 194 0.51 3.58 20.22
CA ILE A 194 1.43 4.38 21.04
C ILE A 194 2.36 5.20 20.14
N PHE A 195 2.91 4.59 19.08
CA PHE A 195 3.76 5.30 18.12
C PHE A 195 3.03 6.46 17.42
N LEU A 196 1.76 6.30 17.03
CA LEU A 196 0.98 7.39 16.43
C LEU A 196 0.77 8.58 17.39
N ILE A 197 0.59 8.29 18.68
CA ILE A 197 0.44 9.31 19.72
C ILE A 197 1.78 10.05 19.93
N LEU A 198 2.87 9.29 20.08
CA LEU A 198 4.21 9.85 20.29
C LEU A 198 4.69 10.74 19.13
N THR A 199 4.26 10.44 17.91
CA THR A 199 4.61 11.20 16.71
C THR A 199 3.64 12.37 16.42
N GLU A 200 2.71 12.65 17.33
CA GLU A 200 1.69 13.72 17.22
C GLU A 200 0.96 13.73 15.87
N SER A 201 0.69 12.54 15.33
CA SER A 201 0.10 12.41 14.00
C SER A 201 -1.42 12.58 14.03
N ILE A 202 -1.88 13.83 14.08
CA ILE A 202 -3.32 14.19 14.11
C ILE A 202 -4.08 13.49 12.97
N THR A 203 -3.50 13.47 11.77
CA THR A 203 -4.11 12.82 10.60
C THR A 203 -4.28 11.31 10.75
N GLY A 204 -3.31 10.65 11.39
CA GLY A 204 -3.38 9.20 11.65
C GLY A 204 -4.44 8.90 12.69
N LEU A 205 -4.46 9.67 13.77
CA LEU A 205 -5.44 9.52 14.85
C LEU A 205 -6.88 9.75 14.35
N SER A 206 -7.09 10.83 13.58
CA SER A 206 -8.40 11.13 13.00
C SER A 206 -8.87 10.02 12.05
N ALA A 207 -7.97 9.51 11.18
CA ALA A 207 -8.31 8.45 10.24
C ALA A 207 -8.68 7.15 10.98
N LEU A 208 -7.94 6.81 12.04
CA LEU A 208 -8.22 5.63 12.87
C LEU A 208 -9.59 5.76 13.55
N CYS A 209 -9.90 6.91 14.15
CA CYS A 209 -11.20 7.15 14.79
C CYS A 209 -12.36 7.01 13.80
N VAL A 210 -12.28 7.66 12.64
CA VAL A 210 -13.33 7.59 11.61
C VAL A 210 -13.50 6.15 11.12
N ALA A 211 -12.41 5.45 10.84
CA ALA A 211 -12.47 4.07 10.35
C ALA A 211 -13.07 3.12 11.40
N MET A 212 -12.72 3.28 12.68
CA MET A 212 -13.31 2.49 13.77
C MET A 212 -14.82 2.75 13.91
N LEU A 213 -15.26 4.01 13.81
CA LEU A 213 -16.69 4.35 13.82
C LEU A 213 -17.45 3.68 12.68
N VAL A 214 -16.89 3.70 11.46
CA VAL A 214 -17.51 3.03 10.29
C VAL A 214 -17.60 1.52 10.51
N VAL A 215 -16.57 0.88 11.06
CA VAL A 215 -16.58 -0.56 11.35
C VAL A 215 -17.61 -0.90 12.42
N ILE A 216 -17.70 -0.12 13.49
CA ILE A 216 -18.70 -0.32 14.56
C ILE A 216 -20.11 -0.17 13.99
N PHE A 217 -20.35 0.89 13.23
CA PHE A 217 -21.65 1.11 12.58
C PHE A 217 -22.00 -0.10 11.69
N TYR A 218 -21.11 -0.50 10.80
CA TYR A 218 -21.34 -1.66 9.94
C TYR A 218 -21.64 -2.95 10.73
N SER A 219 -20.97 -3.18 11.86
CA SER A 219 -21.18 -4.35 12.73
C SER A 219 -22.52 -4.33 13.48
N ILE A 220 -23.15 -3.16 13.66
CA ILE A 220 -24.47 -3.04 14.28
C ILE A 220 -25.58 -3.33 13.25
N PHE A 221 -25.36 -2.98 11.98
CA PHE A 221 -26.34 -3.13 10.90
C PHE A 221 -26.25 -4.47 10.13
N THR A 222 -25.27 -5.33 10.44
CA THR A 222 -25.08 -6.66 9.83
C THR A 222 -25.27 -7.75 10.89
#